data_AF-A0A2R6ERC6-F1
#
_entry.id   AF-A0A2R6ERC6-F1
#
_cell.length_a   1.000
_cell.length_b   1.000
_cell.length_c   1.000
_cell.angle_alpha   90.00
_cell.angle_beta   90.00
_cell.angle_gamma   90.00
#
_symmetry.space_group_name_H-M   'P 1'
#
loop_
_entity.id
_entity.type
_entity.pdbx_description
1 polymer ?
#
loop_
_entity_poly.entity_id
_entity_poly.type
_entity_poly.pdbx_seq_one_letter_code
_entity_poly.pdbx_strand_id
1 'polypeptide(L)'
;MKEYEREILLERIGRDGATVGADIPERIDVQGESVDLQEFVFEIKRRETVPPGERERVERAKKNLRRERLERKQLIEDREVDFDEGEEIAGAVIGIDRALNALESLGPTDIETEQQRKEAADTKRWMNFLQQALGRDDGPRAGGR
;
A
#
# COMPACT_ATOMS: atom_id res chain seq x y z
N MET A 1 -14.79 11.60 -18.65
CA MET A 1 -16.12 10.98 -18.37
C MET A 1 -17.23 12.02 -18.12
N LYS A 2 -18.51 11.61 -18.10
CA LYS A 2 -19.68 12.44 -17.72
C LYS A 2 -19.81 12.59 -16.19
N GLU A 3 -20.66 13.50 -15.74
CA GLU A 3 -20.86 13.79 -14.31
C GLU A 3 -21.43 12.61 -13.52
N TYR A 4 -22.49 11.96 -14.01
CA TYR A 4 -23.08 10.81 -13.32
C TYR A 4 -22.11 9.62 -13.23
N GLU A 5 -21.27 9.44 -14.25
CA GLU A 5 -20.22 8.41 -14.29
C GLU A 5 -19.19 8.66 -13.18
N ARG A 6 -18.77 9.92 -13.02
CA ARG A 6 -17.89 10.35 -11.92
C ARG A 6 -18.51 10.08 -10.55
N GLU A 7 -19.76 10.46 -10.34
CA GLU A 7 -20.45 10.24 -9.06
C GLU A 7 -20.53 8.76 -8.70
N ILE A 8 -20.84 7.88 -9.65
CA ILE A 8 -20.88 6.42 -9.43
C ILE A 8 -19.52 5.91 -8.93
N LEU A 9 -18.42 6.33 -9.58
CA LEU A 9 -17.06 5.91 -9.19
C LEU A 9 -16.68 6.43 -7.80
N LEU A 10 -16.97 7.70 -7.51
CA LEU A 10 -16.67 8.30 -6.21
C LEU A 10 -17.52 7.70 -5.08
N GLU A 11 -18.79 7.40 -5.33
CA GLU A 11 -19.65 6.70 -4.38
C GLU A 11 -19.11 5.30 -4.10
N ARG A 12 -18.70 4.56 -5.14
CA ARG A 12 -18.09 3.22 -5.00
C ARG A 12 -16.84 3.25 -4.13
N ILE A 13 -15.96 4.23 -4.32
CA ILE A 13 -14.74 4.42 -3.52
C ILE A 13 -15.06 4.81 -2.08
N GLY A 14 -16.03 5.72 -1.89
CA GLY A 14 -16.38 6.28 -0.58
C GLY A 14 -17.28 5.40 0.28
N ARG A 15 -17.82 4.30 -0.26
CA ARG A 15 -18.78 3.45 0.44
C ARG A 15 -18.16 2.76 1.65
N ASP A 16 -18.87 2.80 2.77
CA ASP A 16 -18.52 2.00 3.95
C ASP A 16 -18.48 0.52 3.58
N GLY A 17 -17.32 -0.11 3.82
CA GLY A 17 -17.10 -1.51 3.48
C GLY A 17 -16.72 -1.77 2.01
N ALA A 18 -16.37 -0.75 1.21
CA ALA A 18 -15.88 -0.93 -0.16
C ALA A 18 -14.71 -1.93 -0.27
N THR A 19 -13.92 -2.06 0.81
CA THR A 19 -12.76 -2.97 0.89
C THR A 19 -13.13 -4.43 1.17
N VAL A 20 -14.40 -4.73 1.51
CA VAL A 20 -14.88 -6.09 1.80
C VAL A 20 -15.00 -6.87 0.50
N GLY A 21 -14.29 -7.99 0.40
CA GLY A 21 -14.24 -8.81 -0.82
C GLY A 21 -13.40 -8.22 -1.96
N ALA A 22 -12.87 -7.00 -1.80
CA ALA A 22 -11.94 -6.42 -2.76
C ALA A 22 -10.58 -7.12 -2.73
N ASP A 23 -9.92 -7.18 -3.87
CA ASP A 23 -8.55 -7.66 -3.98
C ASP A 23 -7.54 -6.55 -3.68
N ILE A 24 -6.38 -6.96 -3.18
CA ILE A 24 -5.24 -6.05 -3.02
C ILE A 24 -4.46 -6.06 -4.34
N PRO A 25 -4.14 -4.88 -4.92
CA PRO A 25 -3.37 -4.80 -6.15
C PRO A 25 -2.05 -5.53 -5.99
N GLU A 26 -1.67 -6.31 -7.01
CA GLU A 26 -0.41 -7.06 -7.00
C GLU A 26 0.77 -6.13 -6.78
N ARG A 27 0.78 -5.03 -7.54
CA ARG A 27 1.82 -4.01 -7.55
C ARG A 27 1.21 -2.61 -7.54
N ILE A 28 1.94 -1.67 -6.94
CA ILE A 28 1.69 -0.24 -7.08
C ILE A 28 3.00 0.48 -7.41
N ASP A 29 2.92 1.56 -8.16
CA ASP A 29 4.04 2.47 -8.29
C ASP A 29 3.91 3.57 -7.24
N VAL A 30 5.02 3.87 -6.56
CA VAL A 30 5.11 4.85 -5.49
C VAL A 30 6.33 5.71 -5.75
N GLN A 31 6.14 6.99 -6.06
CA GLN A 31 7.24 7.93 -6.34
C GLN A 31 8.24 7.42 -7.41
N GLY A 32 7.76 6.61 -8.37
CA GLY A 32 8.58 6.01 -9.42
C GLY A 32 9.19 4.65 -9.07
N GLU A 33 8.85 4.08 -7.91
CA GLU A 33 9.26 2.74 -7.49
C GLU A 33 8.07 1.78 -7.47
N SER A 34 8.20 0.69 -8.22
CA SER A 34 7.23 -0.42 -8.19
C SER A 34 7.38 -1.23 -6.89
N VAL A 35 6.27 -1.41 -6.18
CA VAL A 35 6.15 -2.14 -4.91
C VAL A 35 5.17 -3.29 -5.06
N ASP A 36 5.55 -4.51 -4.70
CA ASP A 36 4.68 -5.69 -4.69
C ASP A 36 3.76 -5.67 -3.45
N LEU A 37 2.71 -4.82 -3.52
CA LEU A 37 1.82 -4.49 -2.41
C LEU A 37 1.07 -5.69 -1.84
N GLN A 38 0.56 -6.56 -2.72
CA GLN A 38 -0.23 -7.71 -2.29
C GLN A 38 0.60 -8.68 -1.44
N GLU A 39 1.80 -9.01 -1.91
CA GLU A 39 2.72 -9.90 -1.20
C GLU A 39 3.11 -9.29 0.15
N PHE A 40 3.47 -8.00 0.15
CA PHE A 40 3.76 -7.24 1.37
C PHE A 40 2.65 -7.31 2.41
N VAL A 41 1.40 -7.05 2.01
CA VAL A 41 0.26 -7.12 2.94
C VAL A 41 0.02 -8.55 3.43
N PHE A 42 0.10 -9.55 2.57
CA PHE A 42 -0.10 -10.94 2.98
C PHE A 42 0.97 -11.42 3.96
N GLU A 43 2.24 -11.11 3.71
CA GLU A 43 3.31 -11.44 4.64
C GLU A 43 3.09 -10.80 6.02
N ILE A 44 2.68 -9.55 6.00
CA ILE A 44 2.38 -8.80 7.21
C ILE A 44 1.22 -9.41 7.99
N LYS A 45 0.12 -9.77 7.31
CA LYS A 45 -1.04 -10.41 7.94
C LYS A 45 -0.73 -11.78 8.54
N ARG A 46 0.36 -12.43 8.15
CA ARG A 46 0.81 -13.70 8.75
C ARG A 46 1.50 -13.51 10.11
N ARG A 47 1.76 -12.26 10.52
CA ARG A 47 2.41 -11.92 11.78
C ARG A 47 1.48 -11.11 12.67
N GLU A 48 1.73 -11.18 13.97
CA GLU A 48 0.97 -10.44 14.98
C GLU A 48 1.53 -9.03 15.23
N THR A 49 2.81 -8.79 14.94
CA THR A 49 3.50 -7.52 15.25
C THR A 49 4.50 -7.10 14.16
N VAL A 50 4.81 -5.80 14.11
CA VAL A 50 5.83 -5.22 13.24
C VAL A 50 7.15 -5.10 14.03
N PRO A 51 8.20 -5.85 13.65
CA PRO A 51 9.46 -5.75 14.38
C PRO A 51 10.06 -4.33 14.35
N PRO A 52 10.78 -3.93 15.43
CA PRO A 52 11.19 -2.54 15.64
C PRO A 52 11.97 -1.90 14.47
N GLY A 53 12.83 -2.67 13.80
CA GLY A 53 13.68 -2.19 12.70
C GLY A 53 12.94 -1.74 11.44
N GLU A 54 11.69 -2.15 11.24
CA GLU A 54 10.94 -1.83 10.02
C GLU A 54 9.70 -0.97 10.28
N ARG A 55 9.46 -0.56 11.54
CA ARG A 55 8.37 0.38 11.87
C ARG A 55 8.39 1.61 10.98
N GLU A 56 9.57 2.19 10.79
CA GLU A 56 9.75 3.37 9.94
C GLU A 56 9.41 3.08 8.48
N ARG A 57 9.76 1.90 7.96
CA ARG A 57 9.44 1.48 6.59
C ARG A 57 7.95 1.27 6.39
N VAL A 58 7.28 0.63 7.35
CA VAL A 58 5.82 0.45 7.34
C VAL A 58 5.11 1.81 7.37
N GLU A 59 5.57 2.74 8.20
CA GLU A 59 4.99 4.09 8.25
C GLU A 59 5.23 4.88 6.96
N ARG A 60 6.41 4.75 6.33
CA ARG A 60 6.66 5.30 5.00
C ARG A 60 5.74 4.68 3.95
N ALA A 61 5.56 3.36 3.95
CA ALA A 61 4.65 2.66 3.04
C ALA A 61 3.20 3.15 3.21
N LYS A 62 2.69 3.26 4.44
CA LYS A 62 1.36 3.83 4.72
C LYS A 62 1.22 5.27 4.20
N LYS A 63 2.22 6.12 4.45
CA LYS A 63 2.21 7.52 3.96
C LYS A 63 2.14 7.58 2.44
N ASN A 64 2.93 6.73 1.77
CA ASN A 64 2.97 6.63 0.32
C ASN A 64 1.64 6.13 -0.25
N LEU A 65 1.08 5.06 0.30
CA LEU A 65 -0.24 4.53 -0.07
C LEU A 65 -1.34 5.57 0.05
N ARG A 66 -1.35 6.35 1.14
CA ARG A 66 -2.33 7.43 1.33
C ARG A 66 -2.21 8.53 0.28
N ARG A 67 -0.98 8.87 -0.13
CA ARG A 67 -0.75 9.84 -1.21
C ARG A 67 -1.27 9.29 -2.53
N GLU A 68 -0.87 8.07 -2.88
CA GLU A 68 -1.26 7.41 -4.13
C GLU A 68 -2.79 7.28 -4.25
N ARG A 69 -3.45 6.91 -3.16
CA ARG A 69 -4.92 6.88 -3.05
C ARG A 69 -5.53 8.24 -3.40
N LEU A 70 -4.97 9.32 -2.88
CA LEU A 70 -5.46 10.68 -3.11
C LEU A 70 -5.26 11.10 -4.56
N GLU A 71 -4.07 10.86 -5.11
CA GLU A 71 -3.75 11.19 -6.52
C GLU A 71 -4.68 10.45 -7.48
N ARG A 72 -4.89 9.14 -7.29
CA ARG A 72 -5.85 8.36 -8.07
C ARG A 72 -7.28 8.85 -7.95
N LYS A 73 -7.70 9.24 -6.74
CA LYS A 73 -9.04 9.82 -6.52
C LYS A 73 -9.19 11.15 -7.28
N GLN A 74 -8.15 11.99 -7.31
CA GLN A 74 -8.16 13.26 -8.02
C GLN A 74 -8.33 13.07 -9.53
N LEU A 75 -7.68 12.08 -10.14
CA LEU A 75 -7.88 11.76 -11.58
C LEU A 75 -9.37 11.54 -11.93
N ILE A 76 -10.11 10.87 -11.04
CA ILE A 76 -11.55 10.67 -11.20
C ILE A 76 -12.32 11.98 -10.94
N GLU A 77 -11.99 12.71 -9.86
CA GLU A 77 -12.64 13.99 -9.50
C GLU A 77 -12.51 15.05 -10.62
N ASP A 78 -11.32 15.17 -11.21
CA ASP A 78 -10.99 16.14 -12.26
C ASP A 78 -11.43 15.68 -13.66
N ARG A 79 -11.92 14.43 -13.78
CA ARG A 79 -12.38 13.81 -15.04
C ARG A 79 -11.27 13.73 -16.09
N GLU A 80 -10.04 13.52 -15.66
CA GLU A 80 -8.86 13.39 -16.54
C GLU A 80 -8.83 12.06 -17.29
N VAL A 81 -9.68 11.11 -16.89
CA VAL A 81 -9.80 9.76 -17.45
C VAL A 81 -11.20 9.49 -18.04
N ASP A 82 -11.28 8.49 -18.90
CA ASP A 82 -12.57 7.95 -19.35
C ASP A 82 -13.21 7.05 -18.28
N PHE A 83 -14.40 6.52 -18.57
CA PHE A 83 -15.13 5.73 -17.59
C PHE A 83 -14.46 4.37 -17.31
N ASP A 84 -13.97 3.69 -18.35
CA ASP A 84 -13.38 2.36 -18.23
C ASP A 84 -12.06 2.46 -17.44
N GLU A 85 -11.22 3.45 -17.75
CA GLU A 85 -10.01 3.76 -16.97
C GLU A 85 -10.37 4.20 -15.54
N GLY A 86 -11.45 4.97 -15.37
CA GLY A 86 -11.98 5.35 -14.06
C GLY A 86 -12.42 4.16 -13.21
N GLU A 87 -12.97 3.09 -13.81
CA GLU A 87 -13.32 1.86 -13.11
C GLU A 87 -12.07 1.12 -12.59
N GLU A 88 -11.01 1.06 -13.40
CA GLU A 88 -9.73 0.46 -12.99
C GLU A 88 -9.10 1.26 -11.84
N ILE A 89 -9.06 2.58 -11.95
CA ILE A 89 -8.55 3.47 -10.91
C ILE A 89 -9.37 3.32 -9.62
N ALA A 90 -10.70 3.26 -9.71
CA ALA A 90 -11.56 3.04 -8.55
C ALA A 90 -11.28 1.69 -7.88
N GLY A 91 -11.06 0.63 -8.67
CA GLY A 91 -10.63 -0.68 -8.18
C GLY A 91 -9.29 -0.61 -7.44
N ALA A 92 -8.30 0.07 -8.03
CA ALA A 92 -6.99 0.27 -7.41
C ALA A 92 -7.07 1.06 -6.09
N VAL A 93 -7.89 2.11 -6.03
CA VAL A 93 -8.12 2.89 -4.80
C VAL A 93 -8.70 2.03 -3.68
N ILE A 94 -9.73 1.23 -3.98
CA ILE A 94 -10.34 0.31 -3.01
C ILE A 94 -9.32 -0.72 -2.53
N GLY A 95 -8.50 -1.22 -3.45
CA GLY A 95 -7.41 -2.14 -3.16
C GLY A 95 -6.34 -1.54 -2.24
N ILE A 96 -5.98 -0.26 -2.44
CA ILE A 96 -5.10 0.51 -1.55
C ILE A 96 -5.74 0.68 -0.18
N ASP A 97 -7.03 0.99 -0.09
CA ASP A 97 -7.75 1.13 1.18
C ASP A 97 -7.75 -0.18 1.97
N ARG A 98 -7.88 -1.31 1.27
CA ARG A 98 -7.76 -2.63 1.88
C ARG A 98 -6.35 -2.89 2.41
N ALA A 99 -5.31 -2.52 1.65
CA ALA A 99 -3.94 -2.64 2.09
C ALA A 99 -3.68 -1.77 3.33
N LEU A 100 -4.11 -0.50 3.31
CA LEU A 100 -4.00 0.42 4.44
C LEU A 100 -4.68 -0.15 5.69
N ASN A 101 -5.91 -0.65 5.58
CA ASN A 101 -6.61 -1.28 6.70
C ASN A 101 -5.83 -2.46 7.29
N ALA A 102 -5.22 -3.29 6.45
CA ALA A 102 -4.38 -4.40 6.91
C ALA A 102 -3.12 -3.89 7.65
N LEU A 103 -2.47 -2.84 7.14
CA LEU A 103 -1.30 -2.24 7.78
C LEU A 103 -1.62 -1.49 9.07
N GLU A 104 -2.82 -0.92 9.17
CA GLU A 104 -3.32 -0.23 10.38
C GLU A 104 -3.80 -1.21 11.45
N SER A 105 -4.28 -2.39 11.06
CA SER A 105 -4.69 -3.45 12.00
C SER A 105 -3.53 -4.00 12.83
N LEU A 106 -2.29 -3.82 12.37
CA LEU A 106 -1.10 -4.12 13.17
C LEU A 106 -0.90 -2.92 14.08
N GLY A 107 -1.34 -3.07 15.33
CA GLY A 107 -1.25 -2.00 16.31
C GLY A 107 0.18 -1.46 16.46
N PRO A 108 0.35 -0.24 17.01
CA PRO A 108 1.64 0.16 17.53
C PRO A 108 2.05 -0.91 18.52
N THR A 109 3.13 -1.65 18.26
CA THR A 109 3.52 -2.71 19.19
C THR A 109 3.96 -2.04 20.48
N ASP A 110 3.08 -2.10 21.48
CA ASP A 110 3.33 -1.70 22.86
C ASP A 110 4.61 -2.37 23.35
N ILE A 111 5.42 -1.56 24.02
CA ILE A 111 6.82 -1.85 24.37
C ILE A 111 6.94 -2.89 25.50
N GLU A 112 5.82 -3.42 26.04
CA GLU A 112 5.80 -4.16 27.30
C GLU A 112 5.59 -5.68 27.22
N THR A 113 5.66 -6.32 26.06
CA THR A 113 5.62 -7.80 26.02
C THR A 113 6.63 -8.40 25.05
N GLU A 114 7.90 -8.10 25.31
CA GLU A 114 9.04 -8.81 24.74
C GLU A 114 9.22 -10.15 25.49
N GLN A 115 8.27 -11.08 25.37
CA GLN A 115 8.50 -12.47 25.78
C GLN A 115 8.55 -13.40 24.58
N GLN A 116 9.75 -13.42 24.01
CA GLN A 116 10.43 -14.55 23.40
C GLN A 116 9.58 -15.51 22.53
N ARG A 117 9.93 -15.63 21.24
CA ARG A 117 10.68 -16.80 20.69
C ARG A 117 10.54 -16.88 19.17
N LYS A 118 11.68 -17.07 18.51
CA LYS A 118 11.94 -17.48 17.10
C LYS A 118 12.28 -16.40 16.06
N GLU A 119 12.69 -15.21 16.47
CA GLU A 119 12.66 -14.06 15.56
C GLU A 119 13.91 -13.85 14.68
N ALA A 120 15.10 -14.37 15.01
CA ALA A 120 16.31 -13.95 14.29
C ALA A 120 16.36 -14.39 12.79
N ALA A 121 15.87 -15.59 12.46
CA ALA A 121 15.85 -16.08 11.08
C ALA A 121 14.67 -15.46 10.28
N ASP A 122 13.53 -15.31 10.94
CA ASP A 122 12.34 -14.68 10.36
C ASP A 122 12.55 -13.18 10.14
N THR A 123 13.28 -12.50 11.02
CA THR A 123 13.70 -11.10 10.85
C THR A 123 14.66 -10.94 9.68
N LYS A 124 15.65 -11.83 9.49
CA LYS A 124 16.55 -11.76 8.32
C LYS A 124 15.82 -11.97 6.99
N ARG A 125 14.92 -12.96 6.92
CA ARG A 125 14.11 -13.21 5.71
C ARG A 125 13.22 -12.00 5.40
N TRP A 126 12.61 -11.44 6.43
CA TRP A 126 11.77 -10.25 6.36
C TRP A 126 12.55 -8.98 5.96
N MET A 127 13.76 -8.78 6.49
CA MET A 127 14.65 -7.66 6.10
C MET A 127 15.04 -7.70 4.62
N ASN A 128 15.23 -8.89 4.07
CA ASN A 128 15.55 -9.08 2.65
C ASN A 128 14.31 -8.87 1.78
N PHE A 129 13.17 -9.40 2.19
CA PHE A 129 11.91 -9.25 1.48
C PHE A 129 11.46 -7.79 1.41
N LEU A 130 11.54 -7.06 2.52
CA LEU A 130 11.16 -5.64 2.56
C LEU A 130 12.11 -4.75 1.77
N GLN A 131 13.37 -5.14 1.60
CA GLN A 131 14.28 -4.45 0.67
C GLN A 131 13.90 -4.67 -0.80
N GLN A 132 13.30 -5.81 -1.12
CA GLN A 132 12.85 -6.14 -2.47
C GLN A 132 11.50 -5.49 -2.79
N ALA A 133 10.57 -5.48 -1.83
CA ALA A 133 9.26 -4.90 -2.00
C ALA A 133 9.26 -3.36 -2.00
N LEU A 134 10.13 -2.69 -1.24
CA LEU A 134 10.14 -1.23 -1.09
C LEU A 134 11.27 -0.51 -1.84
N GLY A 135 11.91 -1.17 -2.81
CA GLY A 135 12.95 -0.53 -3.63
C GLY A 135 14.14 -0.03 -2.80
N ARG A 136 15.18 -0.86 -2.63
CA ARG A 136 16.44 -0.31 -2.15
C ARG A 136 17.03 0.59 -3.25
N ASP A 137 17.14 1.88 -2.96
CA ASP A 137 18.03 2.86 -3.59
C ASP A 137 19.24 2.19 -4.25
N ASP A 138 19.26 2.13 -5.58
CA ASP A 138 20.50 2.01 -6.35
C ASP A 138 20.89 3.40 -6.86
N GLY A 139 21.29 4.26 -5.92
CA GLY A 139 22.25 5.34 -6.08
C GLY A 139 22.00 6.44 -7.13
N PRO A 140 22.71 7.58 -7.02
CA PRO A 140 22.60 8.63 -8.02
C PRO A 140 23.08 8.12 -9.38
N ARG A 141 22.18 8.20 -10.38
CA ARG A 141 22.54 8.21 -11.79
C ARG A 141 23.43 9.43 -12.08
N ALA A 142 24.72 9.31 -11.83
CA ALA A 142 25.73 10.05 -12.58
C ALA A 142 25.97 9.24 -13.86
N GLY A 143 25.62 9.68 -15.07
CA GLY A 143 25.70 11.04 -15.57
C GLY A 143 27.07 11.27 -16.20
N GLY A 144 27.26 10.75 -17.42
CA GLY A 144 28.15 11.27 -18.46
C GLY A 144 29.66 11.40 -18.18
N ARG A 145 30.46 10.58 -18.88
CA ARG A 145 31.19 10.98 -20.09
C ARG A 145 31.87 9.78 -20.75
#